data_AF-A0A4R4L853-F1
#
_entry.id   AF-A0A4R4L853-F1
#
_cell.length_a   1.000
_cell.length_b   1.000
_cell.length_c   1.000
_cell.angle_alpha   90.00
_cell.angle_beta   90.00
_cell.angle_gamma   90.00
#
_symmetry.space_group_name_H-M   'P 1'
#
loop_
_entity.id
_entity.type
_entity.pdbx_description
1 polymer ?
#
loop_
_entity_poly.entity_id
_entity_poly.type
_entity_poly.pdbx_seq_one_letter_code
_entity_poly.pdbx_strand_id
1 'polypeptide(L)' 'MTLLACVEVADNLPGRVLVRDSKDRAAGTLSFTPAAWRAFLAVAKGR' A
#
# COMPACT_ATOMS: atom_id res chain seq x y z
N MET A 1 8.11 -21.93 -1.69
CA MET A 1 7.66 -21.57 -3.04
C MET A 1 6.93 -20.22 -3.00
N THR A 2 7.64 -19.12 -2.66
CA THR A 2 7.20 -17.74 -2.88
C THR A 2 8.44 -16.85 -2.81
N LEU A 3 8.89 -16.29 -3.93
CA LEU A 3 9.99 -15.33 -3.99
C LEU A 3 9.54 -13.95 -4.49
N LEU A 4 8.22 -13.75 -4.69
CA LEU A 4 7.65 -12.51 -5.20
C LEU A 4 6.56 -12.03 -4.26
N ALA A 5 6.83 -10.94 -3.55
CA ALA A 5 5.82 -10.17 -2.84
C ALA A 5 5.14 -9.23 -3.84
N CYS A 6 3.82 -9.29 -3.95
CA CYS A 6 3.04 -8.42 -4.84
C CYS A 6 2.09 -7.56 -4.02
N VAL A 7 2.17 -6.24 -4.20
CA VAL A 7 1.32 -5.27 -3.52
C VAL A 7 0.45 -4.54 -4.54
N GLU A 8 -0.84 -4.41 -4.24
CA GLU A 8 -1.77 -3.55 -4.98
C GLU A 8 -1.91 -2.21 -4.27
N VAL A 9 -1.83 -1.11 -5.03
CA VAL A 9 -2.03 0.26 -4.55
C VAL A 9 -3.14 0.91 -5.37
N ALA A 10 -4.18 1.42 -4.71
CA ALA A 10 -5.23 2.23 -5.34
C ALA A 10 -5.11 3.68 -4.87
N ASP A 11 -4.47 4.51 -5.69
CA ASP A 11 -4.22 5.94 -5.46
C ASP A 11 -5.16 6.86 -6.28
N ASN A 12 -6.06 6.27 -7.06
CA ASN A 12 -7.02 6.95 -7.92
C ASN A 12 -8.39 7.21 -7.23
N LEU A 13 -8.48 6.97 -5.92
CA LEU A 13 -9.70 7.18 -5.14
C LEU A 13 -9.73 8.58 -4.50
N PRO A 14 -10.89 9.28 -4.50
CA PRO A 14 -11.00 10.58 -3.83
C PRO A 14 -10.67 10.48 -2.34
N GLY A 15 -9.65 11.23 -1.91
CA GLY A 15 -9.32 11.41 -0.50
C GLY A 15 -8.71 10.20 0.22
N ARG A 16 -8.39 9.10 -0.48
CA ARG A 16 -7.79 7.90 0.13
C ARG A 16 -6.80 7.18 -0.78
N VAL A 17 -5.85 6.49 -0.17
CA VAL A 17 -4.98 5.50 -0.82
C VAL A 17 -5.17 4.17 -0.11
N LEU A 18 -5.48 3.11 -0.85
CA LEU A 18 -5.63 1.77 -0.30
C LEU A 18 -4.45 0.89 -0.72
N VAL A 19 -3.95 0.09 0.22
CA VAL A 19 -2.83 -0.83 0.00
C VAL A 19 -3.19 -2.20 0.57
N ARG A 20 -2.92 -3.26 -0.19
CA ARG A 20 -3.06 -4.64 0.29
C ARG A 20 -2.04 -5.57 -0.36
N ASP A 21 -1.82 -6.71 0.28
CA ASP A 21 -1.11 -7.83 -0.32
C ASP A 21 -2.02 -8.51 -1.36
N SER A 22 -1.56 -8.60 -2.62
CA SER A 22 -2.31 -9.28 -3.67
C SER A 22 -2.50 -10.77 -3.41
N LYS A 23 -1.56 -11.37 -2.68
CA LYS A 23 -1.45 -12.81 -2.41
C LYS A 23 -2.07 -13.20 -1.07
N ASP A 24 -2.13 -12.28 -0.10
CA ASP A 24 -2.84 -12.47 1.16
C ASP A 24 -3.95 -11.42 1.33
N ARG A 25 -5.09 -11.67 0.68
CA ARG A 25 -6.27 -10.80 0.80
C ARG A 25 -6.96 -10.90 2.16
N ALA A 26 -6.73 -11.98 2.92
CA ALA A 26 -7.36 -12.19 4.21
C ALA A 26 -6.71 -11.32 5.31
N ALA A 27 -5.43 -10.95 5.14
CA ALA A 27 -4.74 -10.00 6.01
C ALA A 27 -5.35 -8.58 6.01
N GLY A 28 -6.22 -8.26 5.04
CA GLY A 28 -7.00 -7.02 5.02
C GLY A 28 -6.44 -5.94 4.09
N THR A 29 -6.85 -4.69 4.30
CA THR A 29 -6.47 -3.54 3.47
C THR A 29 -6.16 -2.35 4.34
N LEU A 30 -4.98 -1.77 4.14
CA LEU A 30 -4.56 -0.53 4.79
C LEU A 30 -5.18 0.66 4.06
N SER A 31 -5.61 1.66 4.82
CA SER A 31 -6.24 2.88 4.31
C SER A 31 -5.49 4.11 4.81
N PHE A 32 -5.01 4.93 3.87
CA PHE A 32 -4.27 6.16 4.14
C PHE A 32 -5.03 7.37 3.62
N THR A 33 -4.83 8.53 4.25
CA THR A 33 -5.07 9.81 3.57
C THR A 33 -3.94 10.09 2.57
N PRO A 34 -4.15 10.93 1.53
CA PRO A 34 -3.09 11.27 0.58
C PRO A 34 -1.85 11.91 1.23
N ALA A 35 -2.03 12.66 2.32
CA ALA A 35 -0.92 13.24 3.08
C ALA A 35 -0.11 12.17 3.81
N ALA A 36 -0.79 11.22 4.48
CA ALA A 36 -0.14 10.12 5.16
C ALA A 36 0.62 9.19 4.19
N TRP A 37 0.05 8.93 3.00
CA TRP A 37 0.72 8.14 1.97
C TRP A 37 2.03 8.78 1.49
N ARG A 38 2.03 10.10 1.24
CA ARG A 38 3.25 10.82 0.84
C ARG A 38 4.31 10.81 1.94
N ALA A 39 3.91 10.99 3.20
CA ALA A 39 4.81 10.90 4.35
C ALA A 39 5.42 9.49 4.49
N PHE A 40 4.61 8.44 4.31
CA PHE A 40 5.09 7.06 4.27
C PHE A 40 6.13 6.85 3.16
N LEU A 41 5.86 7.28 1.93
CA LEU A 41 6.81 7.14 0.81
C LEU A 41 8.12 7.90 1.02
N ALA A 42 8.10 9.01 1.78
CA ALA A 42 9.31 9.76 2.10
C ALA A 42 10.29 8.95 2.94
N VAL A 43 9.79 8.07 3.82
CA VAL A 43 10.62 7.19 4.66
C VAL A 43 10.83 5.80 4.06
N ALA A 44 9.87 5.31 3.25
CA ALA A 44 9.92 3.97 2.65
C ALA A 44 10.98 3.82 1.54
N LYS A 45 11.55 4.92 1.04
CA LYS A 45 12.62 4.93 0.02
C LYS A 45 14.00 4.44 0.53
N GLY A 46 14.02 3.61 1.57
CA GLY A 46 15.22 3.14 2.27
C GLY A 46 15.55 1.65 2.04
N ARG A 47 16.59 1.46 1.21
CA ARG A 47 17.39 0.26 0.89
C ARG A 47 16.74 -0.84 0.04
#